data_AF-A0AA89CL57-F1
#
_entry.id   AF-A0AA89CL57-F1
#
_cell.length_a   1.000
_cell.length_b   1.000
_cell.length_c   1.000
_cell.angle_alpha   90.00
_cell.angle_beta   90.00
_cell.angle_gamma   90.00
#
_symmetry.space_group_name_H-M   'P 1'
#
loop_
_entity.id
_entity.type
_entity.pdbx_description
1 polymer ?
#
loop_
_entity_poly.entity_id
_entity_poly.type
_entity_poly.pdbx_seq_one_letter_code
_entity_poly.pdbx_strand_id
1 'polypeptide(L)'
;MKKILIFFSLLLIISCSNDAEYVAVNEALVFEQPSNFPALVYDLEANPPTEMGFELGKKLFYDGNLSRVGYISCGFCHEQNSAFTHHGHQFSHGVDDLEGTRNTPSIQNMAYMSHFMWDGAIDHLDLFPIAPITNAVEMDETITNVLAKLAADTEYQQLFSEAFVDGEVTMEYFLKALSQFMVMMVSSNSKYDKYVRNEDGITLSITEQEGLVVFESNCASCHATDLFTDNSFRNNGLAPNAKLDDTGRYLATSLEADKYKFKVPSLRNVALTAPYMHDGRFGSLEAVLDFYTDGVVASTTLDPELQHNDAIGIPLTDTDKIALVAFLNTLTDEEYIDDERFAEF
;
A
#
# COMPACT_ATOMS: atom_id res chain seq x y z
N MET A 1 -72.16 43.98 0.41
CA MET A 1 -71.99 42.54 0.70
C MET A 1 -71.36 41.89 -0.53
N LYS A 2 -70.07 41.52 -0.43
CA LYS A 2 -69.27 40.93 -1.52
C LYS A 2 -69.72 39.48 -1.74
N LYS A 3 -69.96 39.07 -2.99
CA LYS A 3 -69.99 37.65 -3.39
C LYS A 3 -68.74 37.39 -4.23
N ILE A 4 -67.86 36.57 -3.65
CA ILE A 4 -66.66 36.00 -4.25
C ILE A 4 -67.12 34.80 -5.08
N LEU A 5 -66.81 34.77 -6.37
CA LEU A 5 -66.85 33.54 -7.17
C LEU A 5 -65.40 33.10 -7.40
N ILE A 6 -65.07 31.94 -6.85
CA ILE A 6 -63.77 31.28 -6.95
C ILE A 6 -63.72 30.60 -8.32
N PHE A 7 -62.77 31.01 -9.16
CA PHE A 7 -62.43 30.34 -10.41
C PHE A 7 -61.38 29.27 -10.07
N PHE A 8 -61.77 28.00 -10.16
CA PHE A 8 -60.88 26.87 -9.91
C PHE A 8 -60.07 26.59 -11.18
N SER A 9 -58.85 27.12 -11.23
CA SER A 9 -57.88 26.86 -12.31
C SER A 9 -57.31 25.46 -12.12
N LEU A 10 -57.82 24.50 -12.87
CA LEU A 10 -57.24 23.15 -12.95
C LEU A 10 -55.94 23.23 -13.78
N LEU A 11 -54.82 23.49 -13.13
CA LEU A 11 -53.49 23.34 -13.72
C LEU A 11 -53.20 21.84 -13.85
N LEU A 12 -53.29 21.34 -15.08
CA LEU A 12 -52.76 20.06 -15.52
C LEU A 12 -51.24 20.06 -15.27
N ILE A 13 -50.82 19.34 -14.23
CA ILE A 13 -49.42 19.01 -14.00
C ILE A 13 -49.05 17.93 -15.01
N ILE A 14 -48.53 18.35 -16.16
CA ILE A 14 -47.86 17.44 -17.09
C ILE A 14 -46.51 17.13 -16.45
N SER A 15 -46.45 15.99 -15.76
CA SER A 15 -45.20 15.40 -15.31
C SER A 15 -44.48 14.84 -16.55
N CYS A 16 -43.40 15.51 -16.95
CA CYS A 16 -42.47 14.95 -17.92
C CYS A 16 -41.75 13.77 -17.27
N SER A 17 -42.15 12.55 -17.59
CA SER A 17 -41.33 11.35 -17.38
C SER A 17 -40.18 11.40 -18.38
N ASN A 18 -39.06 12.02 -17.98
CA ASN A 18 -37.82 11.90 -18.72
C ASN A 18 -37.19 10.56 -18.34
N ASP A 19 -37.68 9.47 -18.94
CA ASP A 19 -37.08 8.14 -18.91
C ASP A 19 -35.86 8.10 -19.86
N ALA A 20 -34.97 9.08 -19.75
CA ALA A 20 -33.65 8.96 -20.35
C ALA A 20 -32.85 8.07 -19.41
N GLU A 21 -32.62 6.82 -19.81
CA GLU A 21 -31.69 5.89 -19.16
C GLU A 21 -30.37 6.63 -18.93
N TYR A 22 -30.03 6.88 -17.66
CA TYR A 22 -28.74 7.45 -17.30
C TYR A 22 -27.68 6.40 -17.64
N VAL A 23 -26.84 6.68 -18.63
CA VAL A 23 -25.67 5.87 -18.94
C VAL A 23 -24.49 6.52 -18.25
N ALA A 24 -23.96 5.88 -17.21
CA ALA A 24 -22.74 6.34 -16.56
C ALA A 24 -21.61 6.39 -17.60
N VAL A 25 -20.87 7.50 -17.60
CA VAL A 25 -19.69 7.65 -18.46
C VAL A 25 -18.49 7.19 -17.66
N ASN A 26 -17.99 6.01 -17.99
CA ASN A 26 -16.79 5.47 -17.38
C ASN A 26 -15.55 5.98 -18.13
N GLU A 27 -15.01 7.12 -17.71
CA GLU A 27 -13.85 7.74 -18.33
C GLU A 27 -12.55 7.03 -17.94
N ALA A 28 -11.60 6.94 -18.88
CA ALA A 28 -10.28 6.40 -18.59
C ALA A 28 -9.51 7.37 -17.70
N LEU A 29 -8.95 6.86 -16.61
CA LEU A 29 -8.04 7.61 -15.76
C LEU A 29 -6.62 7.53 -16.33
N VAL A 30 -5.96 8.69 -16.41
CA VAL A 30 -4.58 8.76 -16.88
C VAL A 30 -3.65 8.40 -15.72
N PHE A 31 -2.88 7.32 -15.90
CA PHE A 31 -1.76 7.02 -15.01
C PHE A 31 -0.56 7.91 -15.38
N GLU A 32 -0.22 8.86 -14.52
CA GLU A 32 0.96 9.72 -14.72
C GLU A 32 2.20 9.05 -14.12
N GLN A 33 2.99 8.38 -14.97
CA GLN A 33 4.26 7.80 -14.53
C GLN A 33 5.26 8.90 -14.13
N PRO A 34 5.78 8.91 -12.89
CA PRO A 34 6.80 9.87 -12.48
C PRO A 34 8.07 9.70 -13.31
N SER A 35 8.64 10.82 -13.75
CA SER A 35 9.77 10.82 -14.69
C SER A 35 11.06 10.19 -14.14
N ASN A 36 11.21 10.15 -12.81
CA ASN A 36 12.32 9.52 -12.12
C ASN A 36 12.07 8.05 -11.78
N PHE A 37 10.86 7.51 -11.96
CA PHE A 37 10.56 6.13 -11.57
C PHE A 37 10.97 5.12 -12.64
N PRO A 38 11.27 3.85 -12.27
CA PRO A 38 11.51 2.80 -13.24
C PRO A 38 10.24 2.49 -14.05
N ALA A 39 10.37 1.61 -15.06
CA ALA A 39 9.23 1.12 -15.80
C ALA A 39 8.24 0.39 -14.88
N LEU A 40 6.95 0.48 -15.22
CA LEU A 40 5.89 -0.24 -14.55
C LEU A 40 6.07 -1.76 -14.67
N VAL A 41 5.68 -2.46 -13.62
CA VAL A 41 5.56 -3.93 -13.62
C VAL A 41 4.13 -4.34 -13.94
N TYR A 42 3.16 -3.59 -13.41
CA TYR A 42 1.74 -3.84 -13.64
C TYR A 42 1.33 -3.53 -15.09
N ASP A 43 0.55 -4.44 -15.69
CA ASP A 43 0.04 -4.29 -17.04
C ASP A 43 -1.23 -3.43 -17.05
N LEU A 44 -1.05 -2.12 -17.25
CA LEU A 44 -2.15 -1.17 -17.38
C LEU A 44 -3.03 -1.43 -18.62
N GLU A 45 -2.56 -2.13 -19.64
CA GLU A 45 -3.38 -2.44 -20.81
C GLU A 45 -4.37 -3.58 -20.50
N ALA A 46 -3.98 -4.53 -19.64
CA ALA A 46 -4.82 -5.64 -19.22
C ALA A 46 -5.94 -5.22 -18.23
N ASN A 47 -5.71 -4.20 -17.42
CA ASN A 47 -6.69 -3.62 -16.51
C ASN A 47 -6.48 -2.09 -16.37
N PRO A 48 -6.89 -1.31 -17.38
CA PRO A 48 -6.72 0.14 -17.38
C PRO A 48 -7.58 0.79 -16.30
N PRO A 49 -7.01 1.69 -15.47
CA PRO A 49 -7.81 2.47 -14.52
C PRO A 49 -8.88 3.29 -15.23
N THR A 50 -10.09 3.22 -14.71
CA THR A 50 -11.21 4.08 -15.11
C THR A 50 -11.82 4.74 -13.89
N GLU A 51 -12.53 5.85 -14.05
CA GLU A 51 -13.13 6.59 -12.93
C GLU A 51 -14.03 5.68 -12.09
N MET A 52 -14.95 4.96 -12.73
CA MET A 52 -15.90 4.10 -12.02
C MET A 52 -15.23 2.86 -11.41
N GLY A 53 -14.21 2.30 -12.07
CA GLY A 53 -13.47 1.15 -11.54
C GLY A 53 -12.57 1.53 -10.37
N PHE A 54 -11.94 2.71 -10.41
CA PHE A 54 -11.17 3.30 -9.32
C PHE A 54 -12.07 3.60 -8.10
N GLU A 55 -13.21 4.27 -8.31
CA GLU A 55 -14.14 4.60 -7.21
C GLU A 55 -14.78 3.36 -6.59
N LEU A 56 -15.15 2.36 -7.40
CA LEU A 56 -15.59 1.05 -6.90
C LEU A 56 -14.47 0.38 -6.08
N GLY A 57 -13.23 0.40 -6.58
CA GLY A 57 -12.06 -0.12 -5.89
C GLY A 57 -11.82 0.55 -4.53
N LYS A 58 -11.90 1.88 -4.48
CA LYS A 58 -11.79 2.68 -3.26
C LYS A 58 -12.87 2.31 -2.26
N LYS A 59 -14.14 2.24 -2.71
CA LYS A 59 -15.26 1.84 -1.84
C LYS A 59 -15.02 0.45 -1.26
N LEU A 60 -14.60 -0.52 -2.07
CA LEU A 60 -14.30 -1.88 -1.62
C LEU A 60 -13.12 -1.91 -0.62
N PHE A 61 -12.07 -1.12 -0.86
CA PHE A 61 -10.90 -1.04 0.02
C PHE A 61 -11.28 -0.62 1.46
N TYR A 62 -12.26 0.27 1.60
CA TYR A 62 -12.75 0.75 2.89
C TYR A 62 -13.98 -0.02 3.43
N ASP A 63 -14.55 -0.95 2.67
CA ASP A 63 -15.77 -1.66 3.08
C ASP A 63 -15.49 -2.80 4.08
N GLY A 64 -15.91 -2.61 5.33
CA GLY A 64 -15.82 -3.61 6.38
C GLY A 64 -16.66 -4.87 6.12
N ASN A 65 -17.68 -4.81 5.24
CA ASN A 65 -18.52 -5.95 4.89
C ASN A 65 -17.76 -7.06 4.14
N LEU A 66 -16.56 -6.76 3.64
CA LEU A 66 -15.65 -7.75 3.07
C LEU A 66 -15.09 -8.72 4.13
N SER A 67 -15.15 -8.36 5.42
CA SER A 67 -14.82 -9.27 6.52
C SER A 67 -16.04 -10.06 7.01
N ARG A 68 -15.77 -11.15 7.74
CA ARG A 68 -16.84 -11.94 8.41
C ARG A 68 -17.63 -11.11 9.42
N VAL A 69 -16.96 -10.19 10.12
CA VAL A 69 -17.56 -9.40 11.21
C VAL A 69 -18.21 -8.10 10.73
N GLY A 70 -17.99 -7.71 9.47
CA GLY A 70 -18.67 -6.58 8.84
C GLY A 70 -18.06 -5.21 9.14
N TYR A 71 -16.87 -5.14 9.74
CA TYR A 71 -16.22 -3.86 10.09
C TYR A 71 -14.69 -3.83 9.95
N ILE A 72 -14.02 -4.94 9.62
CA ILE A 72 -12.59 -4.95 9.29
C ILE A 72 -12.46 -4.79 7.77
N SER A 73 -11.88 -3.67 7.32
CA SER A 73 -11.60 -3.37 5.91
C SER A 73 -10.09 -3.35 5.64
N CYS A 74 -9.67 -3.21 4.38
CA CYS A 74 -8.25 -2.98 4.07
C CYS A 74 -7.79 -1.67 4.73
N GLY A 75 -8.60 -0.61 4.62
CA GLY A 75 -8.34 0.69 5.23
C GLY A 75 -8.24 0.70 6.75
N PHE A 76 -8.78 -0.32 7.44
CA PHE A 76 -8.61 -0.48 8.89
C PHE A 76 -7.14 -0.73 9.27
N CYS A 77 -6.41 -1.55 8.50
CA CYS A 77 -4.99 -1.83 8.73
C CYS A 77 -4.07 -0.93 7.89
N HIS A 78 -4.57 -0.30 6.84
CA HIS A 78 -3.81 0.52 5.91
C HIS A 78 -4.29 1.97 5.99
N GLU A 79 -3.90 2.66 7.06
CA GLU A 79 -4.35 4.02 7.36
C GLU A 79 -3.57 5.04 6.52
N GLN A 80 -4.27 5.84 5.71
CA GLN A 80 -3.66 6.78 4.76
C GLN A 80 -2.63 7.72 5.41
N ASN A 81 -2.98 8.37 6.53
CA ASN A 81 -2.12 9.34 7.22
C ASN A 81 -0.80 8.72 7.74
N SER A 82 -0.72 7.39 7.78
CA SER A 82 0.48 6.65 8.18
C SER A 82 1.06 5.89 6.98
N ALA A 83 0.95 6.50 5.80
CA ALA A 83 1.38 5.94 4.52
C ALA A 83 0.82 4.53 4.26
N PHE A 84 -0.45 4.34 4.60
CA PHE A 84 -1.16 3.07 4.47
C PHE A 84 -0.51 1.92 5.23
N THR A 85 -0.11 2.19 6.48
CA THR A 85 0.27 1.18 7.49
C THR A 85 -0.70 1.24 8.67
N HIS A 86 -0.56 0.32 9.63
CA HIS A 86 -1.39 0.33 10.84
C HIS A 86 -0.61 1.00 11.98
N HIS A 87 -0.82 2.29 12.18
CA HIS A 87 0.02 3.05 13.08
C HIS A 87 -0.13 2.60 14.54
N GLY A 88 0.97 2.62 15.29
CA GLY A 88 0.97 2.29 16.71
C GLY A 88 0.85 0.79 17.02
N HIS A 89 0.84 -0.08 16.00
CA HIS A 89 0.70 -1.51 16.15
C HIS A 89 1.97 -2.25 15.71
N GLN A 90 2.51 -3.10 16.60
CA GLN A 90 3.56 -4.04 16.21
C GLN A 90 3.02 -5.04 15.19
N PHE A 91 1.87 -5.62 15.52
CA PHE A 91 1.08 -6.51 14.66
C PHE A 91 -0.35 -5.98 14.61
N SER A 92 -0.97 -6.07 13.44
CA SER A 92 -2.36 -5.66 13.27
C SER A 92 -3.33 -6.62 13.96
N HIS A 93 -4.43 -6.07 14.47
CA HIS A 93 -5.56 -6.83 14.99
C HIS A 93 -6.63 -6.97 13.92
N GLY A 94 -7.17 -8.17 13.71
CA GLY A 94 -8.27 -8.42 12.79
C GLY A 94 -9.57 -8.80 13.51
N VAL A 95 -10.28 -9.76 12.93
CA VAL A 95 -11.50 -10.31 13.52
C VAL A 95 -11.26 -10.81 14.95
N ASP A 96 -12.25 -10.62 15.82
CA ASP A 96 -12.23 -11.08 17.21
C ASP A 96 -10.99 -10.63 18.02
N ASP A 97 -10.36 -9.51 17.64
CA ASP A 97 -9.12 -8.97 18.23
C ASP A 97 -7.92 -9.92 18.10
N LEU A 98 -7.96 -10.82 17.10
CA LEU A 98 -6.85 -11.71 16.81
C LEU A 98 -5.67 -10.93 16.23
N GLU A 99 -4.48 -11.21 16.74
CA GLU A 99 -3.25 -10.54 16.33
C GLU A 99 -2.57 -11.32 15.20
N GLY A 100 -2.09 -10.59 14.18
CA GLY A 100 -1.26 -11.13 13.11
C GLY A 100 0.15 -11.51 13.58
N THR A 101 0.99 -11.93 12.63
CA THR A 101 2.39 -12.31 12.92
C THR A 101 3.41 -11.39 12.28
N ARG A 102 2.97 -10.40 11.50
CA ARG A 102 3.83 -9.44 10.81
C ARG A 102 3.28 -8.03 10.92
N ASN A 103 4.18 -7.05 10.97
CA ASN A 103 3.85 -5.65 10.89
C ASN A 103 3.26 -5.35 9.49
N THR A 104 2.24 -4.49 9.44
CA THR A 104 1.57 -4.16 8.17
C THR A 104 2.46 -3.28 7.29
N PRO A 105 2.90 -3.77 6.12
CA PRO A 105 3.73 -2.98 5.23
C PRO A 105 2.91 -1.87 4.56
N SER A 106 3.58 -0.78 4.18
CA SER A 106 2.98 0.24 3.31
C SER A 106 2.64 -0.35 1.93
N ILE A 107 1.56 0.12 1.33
CA ILE A 107 1.02 -0.34 0.03
C ILE A 107 1.10 0.74 -1.06
N GLN A 108 1.95 1.75 -0.89
CA GLN A 108 2.25 2.72 -1.93
C GLN A 108 3.04 2.10 -3.10
N ASN A 109 2.91 2.69 -4.30
CA ASN A 109 3.70 2.37 -5.48
C ASN A 109 3.65 0.89 -5.91
N MET A 110 2.55 0.18 -5.59
CA MET A 110 2.39 -1.26 -5.87
C MET A 110 2.47 -1.60 -7.37
N ALA A 111 2.14 -0.66 -8.26
CA ALA A 111 2.23 -0.84 -9.70
C ALA A 111 3.67 -1.12 -10.21
N TYR A 112 4.68 -0.82 -9.40
CA TYR A 112 6.10 -1.04 -9.71
C TYR A 112 6.70 -2.27 -9.01
N MET A 113 5.88 -3.04 -8.28
CA MET A 113 6.31 -4.20 -7.51
C MET A 113 5.94 -5.48 -8.25
N SER A 114 6.83 -6.48 -8.22
CA SER A 114 6.57 -7.80 -8.82
C SER A 114 6.11 -8.85 -7.81
N HIS A 115 6.32 -8.59 -6.52
CA HIS A 115 5.93 -9.48 -5.44
C HIS A 115 5.42 -8.68 -4.25
N PHE A 116 4.44 -9.26 -3.55
CA PHE A 116 3.72 -8.65 -2.45
C PHE A 116 3.81 -9.52 -1.19
N MET A 117 3.46 -8.93 -0.04
CA MET A 117 3.77 -9.46 1.29
C MET A 117 5.28 -9.43 1.62
N TRP A 118 5.60 -9.64 2.89
CA TRP A 118 6.99 -9.66 3.38
C TRP A 118 7.82 -10.83 2.85
N ASP A 119 7.20 -11.97 2.54
CA ASP A 119 7.85 -13.16 1.98
C ASP A 119 7.79 -13.23 0.45
N GLY A 120 6.99 -12.37 -0.19
CA GLY A 120 6.78 -12.39 -1.63
C GLY A 120 5.94 -13.57 -2.11
N ALA A 121 5.02 -14.09 -1.29
CA ALA A 121 4.18 -15.23 -1.63
C ALA A 121 3.18 -14.95 -2.77
N ILE A 122 2.90 -13.68 -3.05
CA ILE A 122 1.97 -13.25 -4.11
C ILE A 122 2.78 -12.52 -5.17
N ASP A 123 2.65 -12.94 -6.42
CA ASP A 123 3.40 -12.45 -7.59
C ASP A 123 2.57 -11.60 -8.56
N HIS A 124 1.31 -11.32 -8.23
CA HIS A 124 0.41 -10.48 -9.02
C HIS A 124 -0.50 -9.62 -8.13
N LEU A 125 -0.62 -8.32 -8.47
CA LEU A 125 -1.37 -7.36 -7.66
C LEU A 125 -2.85 -7.72 -7.52
N ASP A 126 -3.49 -8.14 -8.61
CA ASP A 126 -4.90 -8.57 -8.59
C ASP A 126 -5.19 -9.70 -7.60
N LEU A 127 -4.19 -10.53 -7.27
CA LEU A 127 -4.36 -11.63 -6.33
C LEU A 127 -4.05 -11.21 -4.88
N PHE A 128 -3.43 -10.04 -4.69
CA PHE A 128 -3.04 -9.53 -3.38
C PHE A 128 -4.21 -9.47 -2.38
N PRO A 129 -5.39 -8.92 -2.72
CA PRO A 129 -6.50 -8.80 -1.76
C PRO A 129 -7.07 -10.13 -1.27
N ILE A 130 -6.82 -11.25 -1.98
CA ILE A 130 -7.33 -12.56 -1.56
C ILE A 130 -6.70 -12.97 -0.23
N ALA A 131 -5.43 -12.68 -0.02
CA ALA A 131 -4.72 -13.07 1.19
C ALA A 131 -5.32 -12.45 2.47
N PRO A 132 -5.48 -11.12 2.60
CA PRO A 132 -6.07 -10.54 3.80
C PRO A 132 -7.55 -10.92 3.99
N ILE A 133 -8.32 -10.99 2.90
CA ILE A 133 -9.74 -11.39 2.96
C ILE A 133 -9.91 -12.78 3.55
N THR A 134 -9.04 -13.73 3.16
CA THR A 134 -9.14 -15.14 3.56
C THR A 134 -8.33 -15.51 4.79
N ASN A 135 -7.53 -14.59 5.32
CA ASN A 135 -6.74 -14.85 6.52
C ASN A 135 -7.63 -14.84 7.77
N ALA A 136 -7.60 -15.95 8.52
CA ALA A 136 -8.41 -16.20 9.70
C ALA A 136 -8.14 -15.25 10.89
N VAL A 137 -7.00 -14.56 10.92
CA VAL A 137 -6.69 -13.54 11.94
C VAL A 137 -6.83 -12.11 11.42
N GLU A 138 -7.19 -11.92 10.16
CA GLU A 138 -7.41 -10.61 9.54
C GLU A 138 -8.90 -10.39 9.28
N MET A 139 -9.40 -10.74 8.08
CA MET A 139 -10.80 -10.53 7.70
C MET A 139 -11.68 -11.80 7.82
N ASP A 140 -11.05 -12.98 7.86
CA ASP A 140 -11.66 -14.31 8.10
C ASP A 140 -12.92 -14.58 7.27
N GLU A 141 -12.86 -14.27 5.98
CA GLU A 141 -13.98 -14.45 5.05
C GLU A 141 -13.60 -15.32 3.84
N THR A 142 -14.60 -15.86 3.15
CA THR A 142 -14.39 -16.54 1.87
C THR A 142 -14.73 -15.62 0.71
N ILE A 143 -13.95 -15.70 -0.37
CA ILE A 143 -14.23 -14.93 -1.60
C ILE A 143 -15.65 -15.21 -2.12
N THR A 144 -16.12 -16.46 -2.03
CA THR A 144 -17.49 -16.82 -2.43
C THR A 144 -18.55 -16.07 -1.63
N ASN A 145 -18.39 -15.95 -0.31
CA ASN A 145 -19.33 -15.20 0.53
C ASN A 145 -19.23 -13.70 0.27
N VAL A 146 -18.03 -13.14 0.09
CA VAL A 146 -17.85 -11.73 -0.28
C VAL A 146 -18.64 -11.42 -1.56
N LEU A 147 -18.43 -12.20 -2.61
CA LEU A 147 -19.13 -11.99 -3.88
C LEU A 147 -20.65 -12.15 -3.72
N ALA A 148 -21.12 -13.07 -2.88
CA ALA A 148 -22.53 -13.22 -2.58
C ALA A 148 -23.12 -12.01 -1.83
N LYS A 149 -22.37 -11.41 -0.88
CA LYS A 149 -22.76 -10.17 -0.19
C LYS A 149 -22.90 -9.02 -1.19
N LEU A 150 -21.86 -8.80 -2.00
CA LEU A 150 -21.82 -7.73 -3.01
C LEU A 150 -22.91 -7.92 -4.08
N ALA A 151 -23.14 -9.16 -4.54
CA ALA A 151 -24.18 -9.46 -5.51
C ALA A 151 -25.61 -9.32 -4.94
N ALA A 152 -25.80 -9.35 -3.62
CA ALA A 152 -27.08 -9.12 -2.97
C ALA A 152 -27.34 -7.64 -2.66
N ASP A 153 -26.32 -6.78 -2.76
CA ASP A 153 -26.41 -5.35 -2.49
C ASP A 153 -26.71 -4.57 -3.78
N THR A 154 -27.80 -3.81 -3.78
CA THR A 154 -28.24 -3.04 -4.94
C THR A 154 -27.30 -1.90 -5.31
N GLU A 155 -26.60 -1.31 -4.35
CA GLU A 155 -25.60 -0.27 -4.61
C GLU A 155 -24.41 -0.90 -5.35
N TYR A 156 -23.90 -2.04 -4.89
CA TYR A 156 -22.81 -2.73 -5.58
C TYR A 156 -23.21 -3.24 -6.96
N GLN A 157 -24.41 -3.79 -7.13
CA GLN A 157 -24.91 -4.14 -8.47
C GLN A 157 -24.82 -2.95 -9.44
N GLN A 158 -25.24 -1.75 -8.99
CA GLN A 158 -25.13 -0.54 -9.78
C GLN A 158 -23.66 -0.17 -10.05
N LEU A 159 -22.82 -0.08 -9.03
CA LEU A 159 -21.41 0.31 -9.17
C LEU A 159 -20.64 -0.62 -10.11
N PHE A 160 -20.86 -1.94 -10.02
CA PHE A 160 -20.25 -2.90 -10.95
C PHE A 160 -20.76 -2.71 -12.39
N SER A 161 -22.05 -2.39 -12.58
CA SER A 161 -22.63 -2.07 -13.90
C SER A 161 -22.10 -0.78 -14.52
N GLU A 162 -21.69 0.18 -13.69
CA GLU A 162 -21.08 1.44 -14.14
C GLU A 162 -19.58 1.25 -14.44
N ALA A 163 -18.91 0.38 -13.68
CA ALA A 163 -17.47 0.12 -13.82
C ALA A 163 -17.11 -0.85 -14.95
N PHE A 164 -17.95 -1.85 -15.25
CA PHE A 164 -17.62 -2.93 -16.19
C PHE A 164 -18.75 -3.23 -17.17
N VAL A 165 -18.39 -3.57 -18.42
CA VAL A 165 -19.33 -3.72 -19.55
C VAL A 165 -20.45 -4.74 -19.29
N ASP A 166 -20.13 -5.88 -18.67
CA ASP A 166 -21.13 -6.91 -18.35
C ASP A 166 -21.85 -6.65 -17.02
N GLY A 167 -21.30 -5.75 -16.19
CA GLY A 167 -21.89 -5.29 -14.93
C GLY A 167 -22.11 -6.33 -13.83
N GLU A 168 -21.75 -7.58 -14.07
CA GLU A 168 -21.91 -8.67 -13.11
C GLU A 168 -20.89 -8.57 -11.96
N VAL A 169 -21.33 -8.89 -10.74
CA VAL A 169 -20.43 -9.04 -9.60
C VAL A 169 -19.66 -10.36 -9.75
N THR A 170 -18.47 -10.29 -10.34
CA THR A 170 -17.58 -11.44 -10.55
C THR A 170 -16.29 -11.30 -9.75
N MET A 171 -15.60 -12.42 -9.51
CA MET A 171 -14.27 -12.40 -8.88
C MET A 171 -13.28 -11.55 -9.67
N GLU A 172 -13.31 -11.63 -11.00
CA GLU A 172 -12.42 -10.87 -11.87
C GLU A 172 -12.62 -9.36 -11.70
N TYR A 173 -13.86 -8.88 -11.80
CA TYR A 173 -14.16 -7.46 -11.67
C TYR A 173 -13.94 -6.93 -10.26
N PHE A 174 -14.21 -7.75 -9.24
CA PHE A 174 -13.92 -7.41 -7.85
C PHE A 174 -12.41 -7.16 -7.63
N LEU A 175 -11.56 -8.07 -8.10
CA LEU A 175 -10.10 -7.94 -7.97
C LEU A 175 -9.54 -6.83 -8.86
N LYS A 176 -10.09 -6.67 -10.07
CA LYS A 176 -9.70 -5.59 -10.98
C LYS A 176 -10.01 -4.21 -10.42
N ALA A 177 -11.20 -4.02 -9.83
CA ALA A 177 -11.57 -2.74 -9.21
C ALA A 177 -10.61 -2.37 -8.07
N LEU A 178 -10.36 -3.29 -7.13
CA LEU A 178 -9.38 -3.10 -6.07
C LEU A 178 -7.98 -2.76 -6.62
N SER A 179 -7.57 -3.44 -7.70
CA SER A 179 -6.27 -3.18 -8.33
C SER A 179 -6.21 -1.82 -9.02
N GLN A 180 -7.28 -1.38 -9.67
CA GLN A 180 -7.33 -0.02 -10.25
C GLN A 180 -7.15 1.04 -9.17
N PHE A 181 -7.74 0.86 -7.98
CA PHE A 181 -7.49 1.74 -6.84
C PHE A 181 -6.03 1.68 -6.37
N MET A 182 -5.52 0.50 -6.04
CA MET A 182 -4.16 0.32 -5.51
C MET A 182 -3.05 0.74 -6.48
N VAL A 183 -3.25 0.58 -7.80
CA VAL A 183 -2.30 1.01 -8.82
C VAL A 183 -2.13 2.52 -8.82
N MET A 184 -3.21 3.27 -8.60
CA MET A 184 -3.19 4.74 -8.63
C MET A 184 -2.55 5.35 -7.37
N MET A 185 -2.34 4.56 -6.31
CA MET A 185 -1.70 4.98 -5.06
C MET A 185 -0.18 5.16 -5.21
N VAL A 186 0.21 6.19 -5.95
CA VAL A 186 1.61 6.52 -6.26
C VAL A 186 2.09 7.66 -5.37
N SER A 187 3.11 7.38 -4.56
CA SER A 187 3.84 8.39 -3.77
C SER A 187 5.13 8.76 -4.50
N SER A 188 5.15 9.96 -5.07
CA SER A 188 6.21 10.44 -5.96
C SER A 188 6.45 11.95 -5.89
N ASN A 189 5.97 12.64 -4.85
CA ASN A 189 6.12 14.09 -4.71
C ASN A 189 6.79 14.55 -3.40
N SER A 190 7.57 13.66 -2.79
CA SER A 190 8.42 13.98 -1.64
C SER A 190 9.45 15.07 -1.94
N LYS A 191 10.07 15.63 -0.90
CA LYS A 191 11.17 16.60 -1.08
C LYS A 191 12.30 16.01 -1.92
N TYR A 192 12.63 14.74 -1.72
CA TYR A 192 13.63 14.04 -2.52
C TYR A 192 13.25 13.93 -4.00
N ASP A 193 11.99 13.62 -4.29
CA ASP A 193 11.50 13.54 -5.67
C ASP A 193 11.66 14.87 -6.40
N LYS A 194 11.24 15.96 -5.76
CA LYS A 194 11.35 17.32 -6.28
C LYS A 194 12.82 17.72 -6.48
N TYR A 195 13.71 17.28 -5.59
CA TYR A 195 15.16 17.46 -5.71
C TYR A 195 15.73 16.71 -6.92
N VAL A 196 15.41 15.42 -7.11
CA VAL A 196 15.88 14.61 -8.25
C VAL A 196 15.41 15.19 -9.58
N ARG A 197 14.18 15.71 -9.63
CA ARG A 197 13.62 16.38 -10.82
C ARG A 197 14.16 17.80 -11.05
N ASN A 198 15.01 18.31 -10.17
CA ASN A 198 15.55 19.67 -10.21
C ASN A 198 14.46 20.75 -10.24
N GLU A 199 13.41 20.59 -9.43
CA GLU A 199 12.35 21.58 -9.32
C GLU A 199 12.84 22.89 -8.70
N ASP A 200 12.31 24.02 -9.20
CA ASP A 200 12.79 25.35 -8.85
C ASP A 200 12.69 25.61 -7.34
N GLY A 201 13.82 26.01 -6.74
CA GLY A 201 13.90 26.38 -5.32
C GLY A 201 14.01 25.19 -4.36
N ILE A 202 14.04 23.95 -4.86
CA ILE A 202 14.19 22.76 -4.03
C ILE A 202 15.67 22.42 -3.86
N THR A 203 16.10 22.32 -2.60
CA THR A 203 17.46 21.91 -2.24
C THR A 203 17.43 21.02 -0.99
N LEU A 204 18.38 20.11 -0.91
CA LEU A 204 18.71 19.44 0.34
C LEU A 204 19.56 20.37 1.21
N SER A 205 19.28 20.38 2.50
CA SER A 205 20.17 20.95 3.51
C SER A 205 21.49 20.19 3.55
N ILE A 206 22.49 20.77 4.22
CA ILE A 206 23.81 20.13 4.37
C ILE A 206 23.68 18.73 4.99
N THR A 207 22.91 18.60 6.07
CA THR A 207 22.72 17.31 6.76
C THR A 207 21.95 16.29 5.93
N GLU A 208 20.93 16.70 5.17
CA GLU A 208 20.23 15.80 4.25
C GLU A 208 21.14 15.34 3.10
N GLN A 209 22.00 16.22 2.59
CA GLN A 209 22.97 15.89 1.55
C GLN A 209 24.06 14.93 2.06
N GLU A 210 24.56 15.14 3.28
CA GLU A 210 25.45 14.20 3.98
C GLU A 210 24.76 12.84 4.13
N GLY A 211 23.48 12.84 4.52
CA GLY A 211 22.68 11.63 4.65
C GLY A 211 22.53 10.87 3.34
N LEU A 212 22.28 11.56 2.23
CA LEU A 212 22.23 10.97 0.90
C LEU A 212 23.56 10.28 0.54
N VAL A 213 24.70 10.92 0.83
CA VAL A 213 26.03 10.32 0.56
C VAL A 213 26.24 9.04 1.39
N VAL A 214 25.86 9.06 2.67
CA VAL A 214 25.93 7.86 3.52
C VAL A 214 24.99 6.78 2.99
N PHE A 215 23.77 7.15 2.59
CA PHE A 215 22.77 6.23 2.03
C PHE A 215 23.26 5.54 0.75
N GLU A 216 23.80 6.32 -0.21
CA GLU A 216 24.34 5.80 -1.46
C GLU A 216 25.49 4.82 -1.23
N SER A 217 26.31 5.08 -0.21
CA SER A 217 27.49 4.25 0.09
C SER A 217 27.16 2.96 0.83
N ASN A 218 26.07 2.92 1.61
CA ASN A 218 25.81 1.85 2.57
C ASN A 218 24.47 1.13 2.41
N CYS A 219 23.47 1.75 1.78
CA CYS A 219 22.09 1.27 1.78
C CYS A 219 21.56 1.00 0.36
N ALA A 220 22.04 1.76 -0.62
CA ALA A 220 21.51 1.76 -1.99
C ALA A 220 21.75 0.45 -2.77
N SER A 221 22.61 -0.46 -2.28
CA SER A 221 22.79 -1.80 -2.88
C SER A 221 21.56 -2.70 -2.73
N CYS A 222 20.71 -2.43 -1.73
CA CYS A 222 19.43 -3.12 -1.51
C CYS A 222 18.26 -2.15 -1.75
N HIS A 223 18.33 -0.95 -1.18
CA HIS A 223 17.32 0.10 -1.32
C HIS A 223 17.60 0.96 -2.54
N ALA A 224 17.53 0.34 -3.71
CA ALA A 224 17.95 0.95 -4.98
C ALA A 224 16.82 1.73 -5.69
N THR A 225 17.20 2.45 -6.74
CA THR A 225 16.31 3.26 -7.60
C THR A 225 15.57 4.36 -6.85
N ASP A 226 14.79 5.16 -7.57
CA ASP A 226 13.88 6.12 -6.97
C ASP A 226 12.76 5.45 -6.15
N LEU A 227 12.53 4.14 -6.23
CA LEU A 227 11.59 3.43 -5.35
C LEU A 227 12.19 3.03 -4.00
N PHE A 228 13.49 3.22 -3.78
CA PHE A 228 14.19 2.82 -2.56
C PHE A 228 14.02 1.33 -2.22
N THR A 229 13.95 0.49 -3.26
CA THR A 229 13.92 -0.97 -3.19
C THR A 229 14.40 -1.53 -4.52
N ASP A 230 15.17 -2.63 -4.46
CA ASP A 230 15.54 -3.44 -5.62
C ASP A 230 14.54 -4.58 -5.88
N ASN A 231 13.45 -4.67 -5.11
CA ASN A 231 12.45 -5.74 -5.14
C ASN A 231 12.99 -7.15 -4.85
N SER A 232 14.23 -7.27 -4.37
CA SER A 232 14.84 -8.57 -4.05
C SER A 232 14.40 -9.08 -2.68
N PHE A 233 14.89 -10.28 -2.33
CA PHE A 233 14.67 -10.91 -1.04
C PHE A 233 16.01 -11.15 -0.36
N ARG A 234 16.16 -10.63 0.86
CA ARG A 234 17.44 -10.60 1.57
C ARG A 234 17.25 -10.93 3.04
N ASN A 235 18.28 -11.50 3.64
CA ASN A 235 18.35 -11.70 5.09
C ASN A 235 19.26 -10.60 5.64
N ASN A 236 18.67 -9.64 6.36
CA ASN A 236 19.40 -8.52 6.96
C ASN A 236 20.10 -8.88 8.28
N GLY A 237 20.12 -10.16 8.67
CA GLY A 237 20.71 -10.64 9.91
C GLY A 237 19.88 -10.37 11.15
N LEU A 238 18.60 -10.00 11.01
CA LEU A 238 17.69 -9.87 12.14
C LEU A 238 17.48 -11.23 12.80
N ALA A 239 17.76 -11.33 14.10
CA ALA A 239 17.58 -12.58 14.84
C ALA A 239 16.11 -13.05 14.75
N PRO A 240 15.85 -14.32 14.38
CA PRO A 240 14.48 -14.84 14.29
C PRO A 240 13.72 -14.68 15.61
N ASN A 241 12.46 -14.24 15.51
CA ASN A 241 11.59 -14.13 16.67
C ASN A 241 11.05 -15.51 17.05
N ALA A 242 11.57 -16.08 18.15
CA ALA A 242 11.23 -17.43 18.60
C ALA A 242 9.75 -17.65 18.94
N LYS A 243 8.95 -16.57 19.07
CA LYS A 243 7.50 -16.67 19.29
C LYS A 243 6.68 -16.80 18.01
N LEU A 244 7.23 -16.36 16.87
CA LEU A 244 6.50 -16.29 15.59
C LEU A 244 6.79 -17.47 14.66
N ASP A 245 7.94 -18.12 14.81
CA ASP A 245 8.45 -19.14 13.86
C ASP A 245 8.44 -18.67 12.39
N ASP A 246 8.62 -17.36 12.17
CA ASP A 246 8.60 -16.77 10.84
C ASP A 246 9.93 -17.04 10.12
N THR A 247 9.88 -17.96 9.16
CA THR A 247 11.01 -18.32 8.30
C THR A 247 11.09 -17.48 7.02
N GLY A 248 10.25 -16.45 6.89
CA GLY A 248 10.23 -15.52 5.77
C GLY A 248 9.88 -16.21 4.45
N ARG A 249 10.63 -15.89 3.40
CA ARG A 249 10.43 -16.41 2.04
C ARG A 249 10.45 -17.93 1.93
N TYR A 250 11.10 -18.63 2.86
CA TYR A 250 11.04 -20.09 2.92
C TYR A 250 9.60 -20.62 2.97
N LEU A 251 8.67 -19.91 3.62
CA LEU A 251 7.25 -20.31 3.67
C LEU A 251 6.62 -20.36 2.28
N ALA A 252 7.07 -19.50 1.36
CA ALA A 252 6.59 -19.45 -0.02
C ALA A 252 7.34 -20.43 -0.94
N THR A 253 8.65 -20.63 -0.74
CA THR A 253 9.51 -21.36 -1.70
C THR A 253 9.92 -22.76 -1.26
N SER A 254 9.90 -23.05 0.05
CA SER A 254 10.46 -24.26 0.66
C SER A 254 11.96 -24.50 0.37
N LEU A 255 12.70 -23.45 -0.01
CA LEU A 255 14.14 -23.53 -0.30
C LEU A 255 14.95 -23.08 0.91
N GLU A 256 15.81 -23.95 1.45
CA GLU A 256 16.67 -23.61 2.61
C GLU A 256 17.51 -22.34 2.40
N ALA A 257 17.90 -22.06 1.14
CA ALA A 257 18.62 -20.84 0.79
C ALA A 257 17.81 -19.55 0.99
N ASP A 258 16.48 -19.63 1.11
CA ASP A 258 15.57 -18.50 1.31
C ASP A 258 15.11 -18.32 2.76
N LYS A 259 15.62 -19.16 3.67
CA LYS A 259 15.28 -19.08 5.08
C LYS A 259 15.69 -17.72 5.66
N TYR A 260 14.73 -17.07 6.32
CA TYR A 260 14.84 -15.73 6.91
C TYR A 260 15.13 -14.60 5.92
N LYS A 261 14.92 -14.83 4.62
CA LYS A 261 14.88 -13.75 3.66
C LYS A 261 13.51 -13.11 3.64
N PHE A 262 13.49 -11.80 3.55
CA PHE A 262 12.27 -11.01 3.39
C PHE A 262 12.45 -10.05 2.21
N LYS A 263 11.34 -9.62 1.62
CA LYS A 263 11.35 -8.61 0.56
C LYS A 263 12.02 -7.35 1.10
N VAL A 264 12.92 -6.75 0.32
CA VAL A 264 13.48 -5.43 0.65
C VAL A 264 12.35 -4.40 0.54
N PRO A 265 11.89 -3.78 1.64
CA PRO A 265 10.80 -2.82 1.57
C PRO A 265 11.27 -1.52 0.90
N SER A 266 10.33 -0.80 0.26
CA SER A 266 10.57 0.59 -0.15
C SER A 266 10.77 1.45 1.10
N LEU A 267 11.69 2.41 1.05
CA LEU A 267 11.88 3.41 2.12
C LEU A 267 11.10 4.71 1.88
N ARG A 268 10.26 4.78 0.85
CA ARG A 268 9.34 5.91 0.69
C ARG A 268 8.43 6.01 1.91
N ASN A 269 8.18 7.22 2.39
CA ASN A 269 7.38 7.47 3.59
C ASN A 269 7.83 6.73 4.86
N VAL A 270 9.09 6.24 4.93
CA VAL A 270 9.55 5.41 6.06
C VAL A 270 9.48 6.14 7.42
N ALA A 271 9.55 7.47 7.43
CA ALA A 271 9.40 8.27 8.65
C ALA A 271 8.01 8.14 9.30
N LEU A 272 6.98 7.70 8.56
CA LEU A 272 5.59 7.60 9.03
C LEU A 272 5.15 6.17 9.38
N THR A 273 6.01 5.18 9.13
CA THR A 273 5.62 3.74 9.12
C THR A 273 6.19 2.96 10.29
N ALA A 274 6.48 3.64 11.41
CA ALA A 274 6.86 2.95 12.64
C ALA A 274 5.68 2.09 13.17
N PRO A 275 5.96 0.92 13.78
CA PRO A 275 7.28 0.36 14.04
C PRO A 275 7.86 -0.44 12.86
N TYR A 276 9.16 -0.74 12.91
CA TYR A 276 9.94 -1.24 11.78
C TYR A 276 10.26 -2.74 11.83
N MET A 277 10.65 -3.27 10.67
CA MET A 277 10.89 -4.68 10.33
C MET A 277 9.60 -5.49 10.16
N HIS A 278 9.73 -6.69 9.58
CA HIS A 278 8.60 -7.60 9.38
C HIS A 278 7.88 -7.95 10.69
N ASP A 279 8.57 -7.86 11.84
CA ASP A 279 7.98 -8.14 13.15
C ASP A 279 7.83 -6.91 14.05
N GLY A 280 7.95 -5.70 13.50
CA GLY A 280 7.62 -4.44 14.19
C GLY A 280 8.40 -4.19 15.48
N ARG A 281 9.58 -4.80 15.67
CA ARG A 281 10.28 -4.77 16.97
C ARG A 281 11.01 -3.46 17.29
N PHE A 282 11.21 -2.59 16.29
CA PHE A 282 11.94 -1.33 16.46
C PHE A 282 10.98 -0.14 16.37
N GLY A 283 10.96 0.70 17.41
CA GLY A 283 10.07 1.86 17.48
C GLY A 283 10.59 3.14 16.83
N SER A 284 11.84 3.17 16.35
CA SER A 284 12.44 4.35 15.72
C SER A 284 13.46 3.99 14.65
N LEU A 285 13.73 4.92 13.72
CA LEU A 285 14.75 4.75 12.69
C LEU A 285 16.15 4.63 13.31
N GLU A 286 16.43 5.35 14.40
CA GLU A 286 17.69 5.23 15.13
C GLU A 286 17.90 3.80 15.65
N ALA A 287 16.86 3.16 16.20
CA ALA A 287 16.94 1.77 16.63
C ALA A 287 17.19 0.80 15.46
N VAL A 288 16.65 1.10 14.27
CA VAL A 288 16.95 0.34 13.05
C VAL A 288 18.42 0.51 12.64
N LEU A 289 18.95 1.73 12.69
CA LEU A 289 20.34 2.01 12.35
C LEU A 289 21.32 1.40 13.38
N ASP A 290 20.98 1.44 14.67
CA ASP A 290 21.71 0.75 15.72
C ASP A 290 21.75 -0.77 15.49
N PHE A 291 20.62 -1.36 15.06
CA PHE A 291 20.58 -2.76 14.65
C PHE A 291 21.54 -3.05 13.48
N TYR A 292 21.53 -2.23 12.44
CA TYR A 292 22.43 -2.45 11.30
C TYR A 292 23.91 -2.28 11.70
N THR A 293 24.23 -1.45 12.69
CA THR A 293 25.61 -1.28 13.18
C THR A 293 26.07 -2.41 14.11
N ASP A 294 25.26 -2.79 15.09
CA ASP A 294 25.71 -3.65 16.20
C ASP A 294 24.87 -4.93 16.39
N GLY A 295 23.71 -5.02 15.75
CA GLY A 295 22.70 -6.05 16.00
C GLY A 295 22.58 -7.15 14.94
N VAL A 296 23.29 -7.02 13.80
CA VAL A 296 23.29 -8.03 12.73
C VAL A 296 23.84 -9.36 13.25
N VAL A 297 23.14 -10.46 12.98
CA VAL A 297 23.53 -11.81 13.39
C VAL A 297 23.95 -12.62 12.18
N ALA A 298 25.13 -13.25 12.29
CA ALA A 298 25.63 -14.18 11.27
C ALA A 298 24.70 -15.40 11.12
N SER A 299 24.43 -15.78 9.87
CA SER A 299 23.69 -16.99 9.53
C SER A 299 24.11 -17.48 8.14
N THR A 300 23.71 -18.70 7.77
CA THR A 300 24.05 -19.27 6.46
C THR A 300 23.40 -18.56 5.28
N THR A 301 22.34 -17.79 5.50
CA THR A 301 21.63 -17.03 4.48
C THR A 301 21.82 -15.52 4.59
N LEU A 302 22.66 -15.05 5.54
CA LEU A 302 22.95 -13.63 5.73
C LEU A 302 23.41 -13.01 4.40
N ASP A 303 22.86 -11.84 4.07
CA ASP A 303 23.22 -11.15 2.85
C ASP A 303 24.73 -10.83 2.82
N PRO A 304 25.45 -11.13 1.72
CA PRO A 304 26.87 -10.83 1.60
C PRO A 304 27.23 -9.35 1.75
N GLU A 305 26.31 -8.43 1.44
CA GLU A 305 26.54 -6.98 1.61
C GLU A 305 26.75 -6.59 3.08
N LEU A 306 26.26 -7.40 4.03
CA LEU A 306 26.44 -7.22 5.47
C LEU A 306 27.63 -7.99 6.04
N GLN A 307 28.43 -8.63 5.18
CA GLN A 307 29.61 -9.39 5.56
C GLN A 307 30.86 -8.65 5.09
N HIS A 308 31.58 -8.05 6.03
CA HIS A 308 32.89 -7.46 5.80
C HIS A 308 33.96 -8.35 6.41
N ASN A 309 35.18 -8.36 5.85
CA ASN A 309 36.22 -9.36 6.17
C ASN A 309 36.37 -9.68 7.68
N ASP A 310 36.34 -8.66 8.53
CA ASP A 310 36.53 -8.78 9.98
C ASP A 310 35.30 -8.34 10.80
N ALA A 311 34.16 -8.02 10.18
CA ALA A 311 32.97 -7.48 10.84
C ALA A 311 31.67 -7.81 10.10
N ILE A 312 30.54 -7.84 10.83
CA ILE A 312 29.20 -7.93 10.24
C ILE A 312 28.41 -6.66 10.57
N GLY A 313 27.49 -6.30 9.68
CA GLY A 313 26.73 -5.05 9.78
C GLY A 313 27.40 -3.86 9.13
N ILE A 314 26.80 -2.69 9.27
CA ILE A 314 27.15 -1.45 8.59
C ILE A 314 27.77 -0.48 9.62
N PRO A 315 29.06 -0.13 9.49
CA PRO A 315 29.73 0.73 10.45
C PRO A 315 29.27 2.18 10.31
N LEU A 316 28.26 2.59 11.09
CA LEU A 316 27.72 3.95 11.11
C LEU A 316 28.14 4.68 12.38
N THR A 317 28.65 5.90 12.23
CA THR A 317 28.87 6.81 13.36
C THR A 317 27.57 7.49 13.79
N ASP A 318 27.53 8.10 14.97
CA ASP A 318 26.35 8.87 15.41
C ASP A 318 26.01 10.01 14.43
N THR A 319 27.03 10.63 13.83
CA THR A 319 26.84 11.66 12.80
C THR A 319 26.21 11.08 11.54
N ASP A 320 26.65 9.90 11.10
CA ASP A 320 26.07 9.20 9.95
C ASP A 320 24.60 8.87 10.21
N LYS A 321 24.26 8.40 11.42
CA LYS A 321 22.88 8.06 11.79
C LYS A 321 21.96 9.28 11.76
N ILE A 322 22.40 10.41 12.32
CA ILE A 322 21.65 11.68 12.28
C ILE A 322 21.44 12.14 10.83
N ALA A 323 22.49 12.09 10.01
CA ALA A 323 22.42 12.49 8.61
C ALA A 323 21.48 11.59 7.80
N LEU A 324 21.57 10.26 7.99
CA LEU A 324 20.68 9.28 7.38
C LEU A 324 19.23 9.53 7.75
N VAL A 325 18.92 9.73 9.04
CA VAL A 325 17.54 10.04 9.45
C VAL A 325 17.05 11.32 8.81
N ALA A 326 17.87 12.37 8.75
CA ALA A 326 17.50 13.61 8.05
C ALA A 326 17.18 13.36 6.57
N PHE A 327 18.00 12.55 5.88
CA PHE A 327 17.74 12.15 4.49
C PHE A 327 16.47 11.31 4.34
N LEU A 328 16.24 10.30 5.18
CA LEU A 328 15.06 9.44 5.10
C LEU A 328 13.75 10.23 5.31
N ASN A 329 13.78 11.29 6.13
CA ASN A 329 12.63 12.20 6.26
C ASN A 329 12.32 12.97 4.97
N THR A 330 13.28 13.13 4.05
CA THR A 330 13.02 13.76 2.75
C THR A 330 12.20 12.87 1.80
N LEU A 331 12.05 11.59 2.14
CA LEU A 331 11.28 10.59 1.40
C LEU A 331 9.79 10.58 1.79
N THR A 332 9.40 11.44 2.74
CA THR A 332 8.00 11.65 3.09
C THR A 332 7.31 12.52 2.06
N ASP A 333 6.19 12.04 1.56
CA ASP A 333 5.33 12.67 0.59
C ASP A 333 4.02 13.09 1.26
N GLU A 334 4.02 14.32 1.76
CA GLU A 334 2.85 14.91 2.44
C GLU A 334 1.63 14.98 1.51
N GLU A 335 1.85 15.14 0.20
CA GLU A 335 0.75 15.21 -0.77
C GLU A 335 0.07 13.84 -0.95
N TYR A 336 0.83 12.74 -0.86
CA TYR A 336 0.27 11.39 -0.94
C TYR A 336 -0.59 11.03 0.28
N ILE A 337 -0.11 11.34 1.49
CA ILE A 337 -0.85 11.02 2.72
C ILE A 337 -2.05 11.94 2.95
N ASP A 338 -2.12 13.09 2.27
CA ASP A 338 -3.27 14.01 2.32
C ASP A 338 -4.11 13.98 1.01
N ASP A 339 -3.83 13.05 0.08
CA ASP A 339 -4.54 13.00 -1.21
C ASP A 339 -6.00 12.55 -1.03
N GLU A 340 -6.94 13.47 -1.25
CA GLU A 340 -8.39 13.23 -1.13
C GLU A 340 -8.88 12.11 -2.06
N ARG A 341 -8.16 11.79 -3.14
CA ARG A 341 -8.51 10.67 -4.03
C ARG A 341 -8.40 9.31 -3.33
N PHE A 342 -7.52 9.19 -2.33
CA PHE A 342 -7.30 7.94 -1.61
C PHE A 342 -8.00 7.88 -0.25
N ALA A 343 -8.64 8.97 0.17
CA ALA A 343 -9.33 9.06 1.45
C ALA A 343 -10.62 8.22 1.48
N GLU A 344 -11.00 7.80 2.69
CA GLU A 344 -12.28 7.14 2.94
C GLU A 344 -13.48 8.09 2.74
N PHE A 345 -13.30 9.40 2.99
CA PHE A 345 -14.37 10.42 3.00
C PHE A 345 -14.00 11.70 2.26
#